data_AF-A0A7X2UX37-F1
#
_entry.id   AF-A0A7X2UX37-F1
#
_cell.length_a   1.000
_cell.length_b   1.000
_cell.length_c   1.000
_cell.angle_alpha   90.00
_cell.angle_beta   90.00
_cell.angle_gamma   90.00
#
_symmetry.space_group_name_H-M   'P 1'
#
loop_
_entity.id
_entity.type
_entity.pdbx_description
1 polymer ?
#
loop_
_entity_poly.entity_id
_entity_poly.type
_entity_poly.pdbx_seq_one_letter_code
_entity_poly.pdbx_strand_id
1 'polypeptide(L)'
;MRRPFLFTALAASLISLSACAGEEVPTPTAPTQAVFVGQPLNLINDQGRCTLVKPDKSHLRLDMEWPCQFSLGQDRQLRVETFNQVPIFMVERSEHMPAPSRDCLTKLQAVRQVKETLEVSDVNQFASCGPGQWDQKMYTGFFRW
;
A
#
# COMPACT_ATOMS: atom_id res chain seq x y z
N MET A 1 -66.07 -43.49 -26.89
CA MET A 1 -64.60 -43.63 -26.76
C MET A 1 -64.02 -42.24 -26.45
N ARG A 2 -63.60 -41.98 -25.21
CA ARG A 2 -62.99 -40.71 -24.79
C ARG A 2 -61.48 -40.94 -24.62
N ARG A 3 -60.66 -40.24 -25.43
CA ARG A 3 -59.20 -40.17 -25.27
C ARG A 3 -58.85 -39.17 -24.16
N PRO A 4 -57.97 -39.47 -23.21
CA PRO A 4 -57.35 -38.46 -22.37
C PRO A 4 -56.15 -37.87 -23.13
N PHE A 5 -56.11 -36.55 -23.27
CA PHE A 5 -54.90 -35.85 -23.70
C PHE A 5 -53.95 -35.70 -22.51
N LEU A 6 -52.72 -36.11 -22.75
CA LEU A 6 -51.59 -36.06 -21.84
C LEU A 6 -50.78 -34.77 -22.05
N PHE A 7 -50.17 -34.32 -20.96
CA PHE A 7 -48.97 -33.47 -20.84
C PHE A 7 -48.99 -32.05 -21.41
N THR A 8 -48.76 -31.05 -20.54
CA THR A 8 -47.43 -30.41 -20.44
C THR A 8 -47.36 -29.55 -19.19
N ALA A 9 -46.44 -29.93 -18.28
CA ALA A 9 -46.03 -29.14 -17.14
C ALA A 9 -45.05 -28.06 -17.61
N LEU A 10 -45.39 -26.78 -17.41
CA LEU A 10 -44.45 -25.67 -17.57
C LEU A 10 -43.71 -25.47 -16.24
N ALA A 11 -42.58 -26.16 -16.08
CA ALA A 11 -41.61 -25.83 -15.04
C ALA A 11 -40.75 -24.65 -15.55
N ALA A 12 -41.07 -23.44 -15.13
CA ALA A 12 -40.23 -22.27 -15.37
C ALA A 12 -39.00 -22.34 -14.45
N SER A 13 -37.88 -22.79 -14.99
CA SER A 13 -36.58 -22.78 -14.33
C SER A 13 -36.11 -21.33 -14.16
N LEU A 14 -36.22 -20.80 -12.95
CA LEU A 14 -35.56 -19.55 -12.55
C LEU A 14 -34.06 -19.83 -12.45
N ILE A 15 -33.32 -19.52 -13.51
CA ILE A 15 -31.86 -19.49 -13.47
C ILE A 15 -31.47 -18.22 -12.73
N SER A 16 -31.29 -18.34 -11.43
CA SER A 16 -30.71 -17.29 -10.58
C SER A 16 -29.25 -17.10 -11.01
N LEU A 17 -28.96 -16.03 -11.74
CA LEU A 17 -27.59 -15.56 -11.94
C LEU A 17 -27.08 -15.07 -10.58
N SER A 18 -26.38 -15.94 -9.85
CA SER A 18 -25.55 -15.52 -8.73
C SER A 18 -24.44 -14.63 -9.30
N ALA A 19 -24.66 -13.32 -9.26
CA ALA A 19 -23.58 -12.37 -9.37
C ALA A 19 -22.64 -12.67 -8.21
N CYS A 20 -21.44 -13.16 -8.51
CA CYS A 20 -20.36 -13.25 -7.55
C CYS A 20 -20.03 -11.81 -7.11
N ALA A 21 -20.68 -11.34 -6.04
CA ALA A 21 -20.14 -10.25 -5.25
C ALA A 21 -18.77 -10.72 -4.80
N GLY A 22 -17.71 -10.13 -5.37
CA GLY A 22 -16.35 -10.43 -4.99
C GLY A 22 -16.25 -10.26 -3.48
N GLU A 23 -16.00 -11.36 -2.77
CA GLU A 23 -15.61 -11.32 -1.37
C GLU A 23 -14.44 -10.35 -1.27
N GLU A 24 -14.61 -9.24 -0.55
CA GLU A 24 -13.50 -8.37 -0.15
C GLU A 24 -12.56 -9.25 0.67
N VAL A 25 -11.55 -9.80 -0.01
CA VAL A 25 -10.44 -10.50 0.62
C VAL A 25 -9.89 -9.51 1.65
N PRO A 26 -9.84 -9.88 2.95
CA PRO A 26 -9.31 -8.98 3.97
C PRO A 26 -7.91 -8.54 3.56
N THR A 27 -7.76 -7.28 3.18
CA THR A 27 -6.46 -6.71 2.84
C THR A 27 -5.56 -6.90 4.05
N PRO A 28 -4.42 -7.61 3.93
CA PRO A 28 -3.48 -7.74 5.03
C PRO A 28 -3.19 -6.35 5.60
N THR A 29 -3.34 -6.18 6.91
CA THR A 29 -3.08 -4.88 7.55
C THR A 29 -1.67 -4.45 7.22
N ALA A 30 -1.57 -3.38 6.44
CA ALA A 30 -0.30 -2.87 5.96
C ALA A 30 0.63 -2.60 7.16
N PRO A 31 1.92 -2.97 7.11
CA PRO A 31 2.86 -2.79 8.22
C PRO A 31 3.10 -1.31 8.47
N THR A 32 2.44 -0.78 9.50
CA THR A 32 2.52 0.63 9.92
C THR A 32 3.50 0.85 11.06
N GLN A 33 4.13 -0.20 11.58
CA GLN A 33 5.12 -0.12 12.66
C GLN A 33 6.46 -0.68 12.20
N ALA A 34 7.55 -0.03 12.62
CA ALA A 34 8.90 -0.41 12.25
C ALA A 34 9.92 0.05 13.30
N VAL A 35 11.14 -0.47 13.22
CA VAL A 35 12.29 0.02 13.96
C VAL A 35 13.32 0.56 12.97
N PHE A 36 13.74 1.81 13.16
CA PHE A 36 14.75 2.48 12.35
C PHE A 36 15.89 2.96 13.23
N VAL A 37 17.10 2.46 13.01
CA VAL A 37 18.30 2.79 13.81
C VAL A 37 18.04 2.62 15.32
N GLY A 38 17.34 1.56 15.70
CA GLY A 38 16.96 1.25 17.08
C GLY A 38 15.80 2.06 17.65
N GLN A 39 15.23 3.00 16.89
CA GLN A 39 14.10 3.83 17.31
C GLN A 39 12.77 3.27 16.76
N PRO A 40 11.74 3.07 17.60
CA PRO A 40 10.43 2.66 17.13
C PRO A 40 9.74 3.80 16.37
N LEU A 41 9.18 3.47 15.21
CA LEU A 41 8.42 4.38 14.36
C LEU A 41 7.02 3.81 14.10
N ASN A 42 6.05 4.71 13.95
CA ASN A 42 4.68 4.34 13.60
C ASN A 42 4.12 5.25 12.50
N LEU A 43 3.38 4.69 11.55
CA LEU A 43 2.61 5.42 10.55
C LEU A 43 1.17 5.52 11.02
N ILE A 44 0.63 6.73 11.03
CA ILE A 44 -0.76 6.99 11.39
C ILE A 44 -1.49 7.73 10.28
N ASN A 45 -2.81 7.62 10.31
CA ASN A 45 -3.70 8.50 9.56
C ASN A 45 -3.86 9.81 10.33
N ASP A 46 -3.31 10.89 9.78
CA ASP A 46 -3.48 12.24 10.31
C ASP A 46 -4.19 13.09 9.27
N GLN A 47 -5.51 13.22 9.42
CA GLN A 47 -6.38 13.96 8.49
C GLN A 47 -6.28 13.48 7.03
N GLY A 48 -6.29 12.16 6.82
CA GLY A 48 -6.25 11.53 5.50
C GLY A 48 -4.85 11.42 4.88
N ARG A 49 -3.81 11.86 5.60
CA ARG A 49 -2.41 11.74 5.14
C ARG A 49 -1.59 10.84 6.03
N CYS A 50 -0.56 10.30 5.43
CA CYS A 50 0.44 9.54 6.16
C CYS A 50 1.32 10.45 6.99
N THR A 51 1.41 10.13 8.28
CA THR A 51 2.26 10.82 9.22
C THR A 51 3.08 9.81 10.00
N LEU A 52 4.39 10.02 10.03
CA LEU A 52 5.32 9.26 10.84
C LEU A 52 5.33 9.85 12.27
N VAL A 53 5.16 8.99 13.26
CA VAL A 53 5.26 9.32 14.68
C VAL A 53 6.58 8.79 15.21
N LYS A 54 7.39 9.69 15.75
CA LYS A 54 8.68 9.41 16.37
C LYS A 54 8.51 8.99 17.85
N PRO A 55 9.56 8.43 18.50
CA PRO A 55 9.52 8.04 19.90
C PRO A 55 9.15 9.19 20.85
N ASP A 56 9.64 10.39 20.55
CA ASP A 56 9.35 11.64 21.27
C ASP A 56 7.94 12.20 21.04
N LYS A 57 7.07 11.44 20.34
CA LYS A 57 5.70 11.81 19.94
C LYS A 57 5.62 12.97 18.95
N SER A 58 6.74 13.48 18.45
CA SER A 58 6.70 14.46 17.38
C SER A 58 6.35 13.80 16.05
N HIS A 59 5.69 14.57 15.19
CA HIS A 59 5.11 14.09 13.94
C HIS A 59 5.93 14.58 12.75
N LEU A 60 6.12 13.71 11.75
CA LEU A 60 6.69 14.04 10.45
C LEU A 60 5.68 13.66 9.38
N ARG A 61 5.03 14.66 8.80
CA ARG A 61 3.99 14.48 7.78
C ARG A 61 4.63 14.13 6.44
N LEU A 62 4.09 13.10 5.78
CA LEU A 62 4.55 12.64 4.47
C LEU A 62 3.64 13.17 3.38
N ASP A 63 4.18 13.31 2.17
CA ASP A 63 3.48 13.83 1.00
C ASP A 63 2.71 12.77 0.21
N MET A 64 1.93 11.99 0.95
CA MET A 64 1.05 10.95 0.41
C MET A 64 -0.19 10.75 1.28
N GLU A 65 -1.25 10.25 0.66
CA GLU A 65 -2.51 9.92 1.30
C GLU A 65 -2.39 8.64 2.16
N TRP A 66 -3.27 8.52 3.14
CA TRP A 66 -3.50 7.24 3.83
C TRP A 66 -4.40 6.33 2.97
N PRO A 67 -4.25 4.99 3.01
CA PRO A 67 -3.24 4.19 3.72
C PRO A 67 -1.89 4.13 3.00
N CYS A 68 -0.83 4.11 3.80
CA CYS A 68 0.54 3.80 3.39
C CYS A 68 1.16 2.78 4.35
N GLN A 69 2.33 2.29 3.98
CA GLN A 69 3.07 1.28 4.71
C GLN A 69 4.58 1.48 4.59
N PHE A 70 5.34 0.90 5.51
CA PHE A 70 6.78 0.82 5.36
C PHE A 70 7.16 -0.14 4.22
N SER A 71 8.16 0.24 3.43
CA SER A 71 8.80 -0.71 2.51
C SER A 71 9.64 -1.71 3.33
N LEU A 72 9.37 -3.00 3.11
CA LEU A 72 9.98 -4.07 3.89
C LEU A 72 11.03 -4.85 3.09
N GLY A 73 12.02 -5.36 3.81
CA GLY A 73 12.99 -6.32 3.30
C GLY A 73 12.37 -7.72 3.16
N GLN A 74 13.17 -8.66 2.64
CA GLN A 74 12.76 -10.07 2.52
C GLN A 74 12.49 -10.73 3.88
N ASP A 75 13.11 -10.23 4.94
CA ASP A 75 12.91 -10.63 6.33
C ASP A 75 11.63 -10.05 6.97
N ARG A 76 10.86 -9.26 6.19
CA ARG A 76 9.68 -8.52 6.64
C ARG A 76 9.97 -7.48 7.73
N GLN A 77 11.23 -7.05 7.85
CA GLN A 77 11.61 -5.89 8.66
C GLN A 77 11.70 -4.64 7.77
N LEU A 78 11.80 -3.47 8.40
CA LEU A 78 12.02 -2.22 7.68
C LEU A 78 13.25 -2.34 6.80
N ARG A 79 13.08 -2.14 5.49
CA ARG A 79 14.23 -2.07 4.59
C ARG A 79 14.93 -0.74 4.80
N VAL A 80 16.21 -0.82 5.17
CA VAL A 80 17.09 0.33 5.33
C VAL A 80 18.21 0.25 4.30
N GLU A 81 18.31 1.28 3.47
CA GLU A 81 19.42 1.50 2.56
C GLU A 81 20.38 2.53 3.19
N THR A 82 21.69 2.31 3.06
CA THR A 82 22.68 3.29 3.50
C THR A 82 23.38 3.89 2.29
N PHE A 83 23.35 5.21 2.16
CA PHE A 83 24.05 5.94 1.10
C PHE A 83 24.79 7.13 1.69
N ASN A 84 26.07 7.33 1.32
CA ASN A 84 26.94 8.35 1.92
C ASN A 84 26.92 8.34 3.46
N GLN A 85 26.94 7.15 4.07
CA GLN A 85 26.87 6.93 5.52
C GLN A 85 25.57 7.41 6.19
N VAL A 86 24.56 7.76 5.40
CA VAL A 86 23.24 8.16 5.87
C VAL A 86 22.27 6.98 5.72
N PRO A 87 21.62 6.50 6.80
CA PRO A 87 20.60 5.47 6.70
C PRO A 87 19.29 6.07 6.21
N ILE A 88 18.59 5.32 5.36
CA ILE A 88 17.40 5.74 4.64
C ILE A 88 16.39 4.60 4.66
N PHE A 89 15.15 4.88 5.00
CA PHE A 89 14.02 3.97 4.78
C PHE A 89 13.01 4.61 3.85
N MET A 90 11.97 3.86 3.47
CA MET A 90 10.95 4.35 2.56
C MET A 90 9.55 3.98 3.01
N VAL A 91 8.61 4.89 2.73
CA VAL A 91 7.18 4.69 2.91
C VAL A 91 6.53 4.68 1.54
N GLU A 92 5.57 3.78 1.36
CA GLU A 92 4.88 3.58 0.09
C GLU A 92 3.37 3.52 0.26
N ARG A 93 2.68 4.02 -0.78
CA ARG A 93 1.25 3.88 -0.97
C ARG A 93 1.01 3.44 -2.41
N SER A 94 0.17 2.44 -2.61
CA SER A 94 -0.26 1.95 -3.93
C SER A 94 -1.78 1.91 -4.01
N GLU A 95 -2.35 2.44 -5.08
CA GLU A 95 -3.78 2.45 -5.34
C GLU A 95 -4.07 1.97 -6.76
N HIS A 96 -5.01 1.04 -6.93
CA HIS A 96 -5.37 0.54 -8.25
C HIS A 96 -5.87 1.68 -9.15
N MET A 97 -5.37 1.72 -10.38
CA MET A 97 -5.89 2.64 -11.38
C MET A 97 -7.28 2.18 -11.86
N PRO A 98 -8.11 3.10 -12.37
CA PRO A 98 -9.42 2.74 -12.91
C PRO A 98 -9.32 1.70 -14.05
N ALA A 99 -10.35 0.86 -14.17
CA ALA A 99 -10.49 -0.07 -15.28
C ALA A 99 -10.43 0.67 -16.64
N PRO A 100 -9.83 0.07 -17.69
CA PRO A 100 -9.40 -1.31 -17.79
C PRO A 100 -7.97 -1.59 -17.31
N SER A 101 -7.30 -0.63 -16.66
CA SER A 101 -5.94 -0.80 -16.18
C SER A 101 -5.85 -1.91 -15.13
N ARG A 102 -4.71 -2.62 -15.14
CA ARG A 102 -4.33 -3.55 -14.07
C ARG A 102 -3.20 -2.98 -13.20
N ASP A 103 -2.72 -1.80 -13.54
CA ASP A 103 -1.65 -1.13 -12.81
C ASP A 103 -2.19 -0.38 -11.60
N CYS A 104 -1.27 0.03 -10.74
CA CYS A 104 -1.55 0.90 -9.62
C CYS A 104 -0.79 2.22 -9.80
N LEU A 105 -1.36 3.30 -9.26
CA LEU A 105 -0.61 4.51 -9.00
C LEU A 105 0.10 4.36 -7.65
N THR A 106 1.42 4.23 -7.68
CA THR A 106 2.25 4.14 -6.48
C THR A 106 2.93 5.47 -6.21
N LYS A 107 2.88 5.90 -4.95
CA LYS A 107 3.67 6.98 -4.38
C LYS A 107 4.69 6.41 -3.40
N LEU A 108 5.92 6.86 -3.52
CA LEU A 108 7.01 6.57 -2.60
C LEU A 108 7.54 7.88 -2.03
N GLN A 109 7.94 7.85 -0.75
CA GLN A 109 8.73 8.91 -0.17
C GLN A 109 9.76 8.29 0.78
N ALA A 110 11.02 8.62 0.56
CA ALA A 110 12.11 8.16 1.39
C ALA A 110 12.30 9.11 2.57
N VAL A 111 12.83 8.57 3.67
CA VAL A 111 13.18 9.33 4.87
C VAL A 111 14.60 8.97 5.26
N ARG A 112 15.45 9.99 5.39
CA ARG A 112 16.86 9.84 5.76
C ARG A 112 17.11 10.39 7.16
N GLN A 113 18.08 9.83 7.85
CA GLN A 113 18.57 10.41 9.10
C GLN A 113 19.84 11.22 8.86
N VAL A 114 19.73 12.54 8.95
CA VAL A 114 20.89 13.43 8.97
C VAL A 114 21.08 13.91 10.40
N LYS A 115 22.21 13.55 11.01
CA LYS A 115 22.47 13.77 12.45
C LYS A 115 21.37 13.08 13.30
N GLU A 116 20.60 13.85 14.05
CA GLU A 116 19.50 13.37 14.90
C GLU A 116 18.12 13.73 14.33
N THR A 117 18.08 14.25 13.10
CA THR A 117 16.84 14.69 12.45
C THR A 117 16.48 13.77 11.29
N LEU A 118 15.17 13.52 11.15
CA LEU A 118 14.61 12.83 9.99
C LEU A 118 14.21 13.87 8.94
N GLU A 119 14.67 13.65 7.71
CA GLU A 119 14.36 14.49 6.55
C GLU A 119 13.63 13.63 5.49
N VAL A 120 12.56 14.19 4.92
CA VAL A 120 11.80 13.55 3.84
C VAL A 120 12.36 13.92 2.47
N SER A 121 12.30 12.98 1.53
CA SER A 121 12.61 13.24 0.12
C SER A 121 11.44 13.94 -0.58
N ASP A 122 11.65 14.37 -1.82
CA ASP A 122 10.52 14.65 -2.71
C ASP A 122 9.71 13.36 -2.95
N VAL A 123 8.42 13.50 -3.26
CA VAL A 123 7.55 12.36 -3.59
C VAL A 123 7.86 11.84 -4.99
N ASN A 124 8.00 10.51 -5.11
CA ASN A 124 8.08 9.83 -6.40
C ASN A 124 6.74 9.15 -6.70
N GLN A 125 6.22 9.31 -7.93
CA GLN A 125 4.95 8.71 -8.34
C GLN A 125 5.08 8.03 -9.70
N PHE A 126 4.59 6.80 -9.82
CA PHE A 126 4.68 6.01 -11.05
C PHE A 126 3.57 4.92 -11.13
N ALA A 127 3.39 4.37 -12.33
CA ALA A 127 2.39 3.34 -12.63
C ALA A 127 2.98 1.93 -12.43
N SER A 128 2.87 1.40 -11.22
CA SER A 128 3.19 0.02 -10.85
C SER A 128 2.56 -0.28 -9.50
N CYS A 129 2.22 -1.53 -9.22
CA CYS A 129 1.69 -1.93 -7.92
C CYS A 129 2.79 -2.23 -6.90
N GLY A 130 2.59 -1.77 -5.67
CA GLY A 130 3.34 -2.17 -4.48
C GLY A 130 2.54 -3.09 -3.55
N PRO A 131 3.10 -3.53 -2.40
CA PRO A 131 4.48 -3.27 -1.95
C PRO A 131 5.51 -3.91 -2.89
N GLY A 132 6.58 -3.18 -3.21
CA GLY A 132 7.59 -3.61 -4.18
C GLY A 132 8.99 -3.75 -3.60
N GLN A 133 9.82 -4.61 -4.21
CA GLN A 133 11.26 -4.63 -3.98
C GLN A 133 11.92 -3.60 -4.92
N TRP A 134 11.86 -2.34 -4.51
CA TRP A 134 12.37 -1.23 -5.28
C TRP A 134 13.90 -1.20 -5.32
N ASP A 135 14.47 -0.70 -6.41
CA ASP A 135 15.91 -0.53 -6.51
C ASP A 135 16.39 0.60 -5.58
N GLN A 136 17.69 0.59 -5.26
CA GLN A 136 18.28 1.54 -4.31
C GLN A 136 18.08 3.01 -4.72
N LYS A 137 17.96 3.34 -6.02
CA LYS A 137 17.77 4.72 -6.47
C LYS A 137 16.42 5.28 -6.06
N MET A 138 15.43 4.42 -5.81
CA MET A 138 14.14 4.86 -5.28
C MET A 138 14.26 5.39 -3.84
N TYR A 139 15.26 4.94 -3.09
CA TYR A 139 15.57 5.44 -1.75
C TYR A 139 16.44 6.69 -1.79
N THR A 140 17.38 6.80 -2.74
CA THR A 140 18.43 7.83 -2.71
C THR A 140 18.19 8.99 -3.66
N GLY A 141 17.50 8.78 -4.78
CA GLY A 141 17.46 9.70 -5.92
C GLY A 141 16.62 10.96 -5.73
N PHE A 142 15.71 10.97 -4.75
CA PHE A 142 14.73 12.06 -4.53
C PHE A 142 15.15 13.03 -3.41
N PHE A 143 16.39 12.93 -2.94
CA PHE A 143 16.99 13.89 -2.04
C PHE A 143 17.89 14.88 -2.78
N ARG A 144 18.03 16.08 -2.21
CA ARG A 144 19.17 16.95 -2.50
C ARG A 144 20.37 16.49 -1.67
N TRP A 145 21.47 16.17 -2.35
CA TRP A 145 22.74 15.73 -1.77
C TRP A 145 23.78 16.84 -1.80
#